data_AF-Q97HI7-F1
#
_entry.id   AF-Q97HI7-F1
#
_cell.length_a   1.000
_cell.length_b   1.000
_cell.length_c   1.000
_cell.angle_alpha   90.00
_cell.angle_beta   90.00
_cell.angle_gamma   90.00
#
_symmetry.space_group_name_H-M   'P 1'
#
loop_
_entity.id
_entity.type
_entity.pdbx_description
1 polymer ?
#
loop_
_entity_poly.entity_id
_entity_poly.type
_entity_poly.pdbx_seq_one_letter_code
_entity_poly.pdbx_strand_id
1 'polypeptide(L)'
;MKLLIKNLSNALTLLRVMLTLFLNYYTINYFSKVLIPVVLTFFIFLTDILDGKLARLFKITSPLGAFFDVVADLFYIVLSYIV
;
A
#
# COMPACT_ATOMS: atom_id res chain seq x y z
N MET A 1 20.24 9.27 -8.89
CA MET A 1 19.84 8.64 -7.61
C MET A 1 18.44 9.05 -7.14
N LYS A 2 18.13 10.35 -7.02
CA LYS A 2 16.80 10.82 -6.58
C LYS A 2 15.61 10.33 -7.44
N LEU A 3 15.78 10.25 -8.76
CA LEU A 3 14.74 9.76 -9.68
C LEU A 3 14.41 8.26 -9.45
N LEU A 4 15.44 7.46 -9.16
CA LEU A 4 15.32 6.02 -8.88
C LEU A 4 14.52 5.76 -7.60
N ILE A 5 14.76 6.58 -6.57
CA ILE A 5 14.07 6.48 -5.28
C ILE A 5 12.62 6.95 -5.40
N LYS A 6 12.34 7.97 -6.22
CA LYS A 6 10.97 8.40 -6.52
C LYS A 6 10.19 7.29 -7.22
N ASN A 7 10.80 6.63 -8.20
CA ASN A 7 10.18 5.49 -8.89
C ASN A 7 9.94 4.32 -7.94
N LEU A 8 10.86 4.07 -6.99
CA LEU A 8 10.69 3.04 -5.97
C LEU A 8 9.51 3.35 -5.03
N SER A 9 9.38 4.59 -4.58
CA SER A 9 8.25 5.02 -3.74
C SER A 9 6.93 4.82 -4.47
N ASN A 10 6.82 5.28 -5.73
CA ASN A 10 5.61 5.08 -6.54
C ASN A 10 5.31 3.60 -6.81
N ALA A 11 6.35 2.77 -6.98
CA ALA A 11 6.19 1.33 -7.15
C ALA A 11 5.66 0.67 -5.87
N LEU A 12 6.09 1.13 -4.69
CA LEU A 12 5.58 0.67 -3.40
C LEU A 12 4.10 1.04 -3.20
N THR A 13 3.70 2.25 -3.57
CA THR A 13 2.27 2.65 -3.53
C THR A 13 1.43 1.84 -4.50
N LEU A 14 1.92 1.56 -5.71
CA LEU A 14 1.23 0.69 -6.68
C LEU A 14 1.11 -0.75 -6.14
N LEU A 15 2.18 -1.26 -5.50
CA LEU A 15 2.18 -2.57 -4.86
C LEU A 15 1.13 -2.63 -3.74
N ARG A 16 0.97 -1.55 -2.95
CA ARG A 16 -0.06 -1.44 -1.91
C ARG A 16 -1.46 -1.63 -2.49
N VAL A 17 -1.77 -0.94 -3.59
CA VAL A 17 -3.07 -1.08 -4.29
C VAL A 17 -3.31 -2.52 -4.75
N MET A 18 -2.29 -3.16 -5.35
CA MET A 18 -2.39 -4.57 -5.76
C MET A 18 -2.62 -5.51 -4.57
N LEU A 19 -1.87 -5.33 -3.47
CA LEU A 19 -2.02 -6.12 -2.26
C LEU A 19 -3.42 -5.98 -1.63
N THR A 20 -3.99 -4.77 -1.63
CA THR A 20 -5.36 -4.52 -1.18
C THR A 20 -6.39 -5.30 -2.01
N LEU A 21 -6.22 -5.37 -3.34
CA LEU A 21 -7.10 -6.16 -4.20
C LEU A 21 -7.00 -7.67 -3.87
N PHE A 22 -5.79 -8.18 -3.65
CA PHE A 22 -5.59 -9.56 -3.24
C PHE A 22 -6.19 -9.84 -1.85
N LEU A 23 -6.07 -8.91 -0.91
CA LEU A 23 -6.67 -9.01 0.41
C LEU A 23 -8.19 -9.17 0.30
N ASN A 24 -8.83 -8.31 -0.51
CA ASN A 24 -10.27 -8.37 -0.76
C ASN A 24 -10.69 -9.69 -1.40
N TYR A 25 -9.99 -10.11 -2.45
CA TYR A 25 -10.25 -11.38 -3.12
C TYR A 25 -10.19 -12.57 -2.15
N TYR A 26 -9.15 -12.64 -1.31
CA TYR A 26 -9.02 -13.74 -0.36
C TYR A 26 -10.06 -13.68 0.77
N THR A 27 -10.39 -12.48 1.25
CA THR A 27 -11.36 -12.31 2.35
C THR A 27 -12.76 -12.72 1.91
N ILE A 28 -13.17 -12.36 0.67
CA ILE A 28 -14.48 -12.75 0.11
C ILE A 28 -14.55 -14.25 -0.16
N ASN A 29 -13.55 -14.83 -0.82
CA ASN A 29 -13.61 -16.23 -1.28
C ASN A 29 -13.27 -17.25 -0.18
N TYR A 30 -12.54 -16.84 0.85
CA TYR A 30 -12.04 -17.73 1.90
C TYR A 30 -12.27 -17.16 3.30
N PHE A 31 -13.49 -16.70 3.58
CA PHE A 31 -13.89 -16.04 4.84
C PHE A 31 -13.48 -16.79 6.12
N SER A 32 -13.40 -18.12 6.08
CA SER A 32 -12.99 -18.96 7.23
C SER A 32 -11.47 -19.08 7.42
N LYS A 33 -10.64 -18.54 6.51
CA LYS A 33 -9.17 -18.60 6.56
C LYS A 33 -8.57 -17.22 6.81
N VAL A 34 -8.10 -17.00 8.03
CA VAL A 34 -7.62 -15.68 8.48
C VAL A 34 -6.11 -15.46 8.21
N LEU A 35 -5.33 -16.53 8.07
CA LEU A 35 -3.87 -16.44 7.97
C LEU A 35 -3.40 -15.60 6.77
N ILE A 36 -3.97 -15.84 5.58
CA ILE A 36 -3.57 -15.15 4.34
C ILE A 36 -3.95 -13.66 4.39
N PRO A 37 -5.20 -13.28 4.75
CA PRO A 37 -5.56 -11.88 4.97
C PRO A 37 -4.66 -11.13 5.97
N VAL A 38 -4.27 -11.78 7.07
CA VAL A 38 -3.37 -11.18 8.08
C VAL A 38 -1.99 -10.92 7.49
N VAL A 39 -1.42 -11.88 6.77
CA VAL A 39 -0.11 -11.72 6.11
C VAL A 39 -0.18 -10.61 5.05
N LEU A 40 -1.23 -10.57 4.23
CA LEU A 40 -1.41 -9.51 3.23
C LEU A 40 -1.52 -8.13 3.89
N THR A 41 -2.30 -8.03 4.97
CA THR A 41 -2.43 -6.79 5.75
C THR A 41 -1.08 -6.34 6.32
N PHE A 42 -0.29 -7.26 6.84
CA PHE A 42 1.06 -6.95 7.31
C PHE A 42 1.95 -6.36 6.20
N PHE A 43 1.91 -6.94 5.00
CA PHE A 43 2.67 -6.39 3.86
C PHE A 43 2.17 -5.02 3.41
N ILE A 44 0.85 -4.78 3.43
CA ILE A 44 0.27 -3.46 3.13
C ILE A 44 0.84 -2.40 4.08
N PHE A 45 0.79 -2.65 5.40
CA PHE A 45 1.38 -1.75 6.40
C PHE A 45 2.90 -1.58 6.22
N LEU A 46 3.61 -2.65 5.88
CA LEU A 46 5.05 -2.56 5.63
C LEU A 46 5.35 -1.65 4.44
N THR A 47 4.59 -1.76 3.35
CA THR A 47 4.77 -0.91 2.15
C THR A 47 4.48 0.56 2.41
N ASP A 48 3.50 0.87 3.26
CA ASP A 48 3.18 2.22 3.72
C ASP A 48 4.32 2.85 4.53
N ILE A 49 4.84 2.10 5.51
CA ILE A 49 5.95 2.60 6.33
C ILE A 49 7.20 2.82 5.47
N LEU A 50 7.47 1.90 4.52
CA LEU A 50 8.67 1.97 3.69
C LEU A 50 8.64 3.17 2.73
N ASP A 51 7.52 3.45 2.06
CA ASP A 51 7.48 4.54 1.09
C ASP A 51 7.58 5.92 1.79
N GLY A 52 6.90 6.10 2.93
CA GLY A 52 6.96 7.32 3.73
C GLY A 52 8.34 7.53 4.36
N LYS A 53 8.99 6.45 4.82
CA LYS A 53 10.35 6.52 5.38
C LYS A 53 11.38 6.82 4.30
N LEU A 54 11.26 6.23 3.11
CA LEU A 54 12.13 6.54 1.96
C LEU A 54 11.94 7.99 1.50
N ALA A 55 10.70 8.47 1.39
CA ALA A 55 10.42 9.85 0.97
C ALA A 55 11.03 10.87 1.93
N ARG A 56 10.90 10.65 3.25
CA ARG A 56 11.48 11.52 4.30
C ARG A 56 13.00 11.46 4.35
N LEU A 57 13.58 10.24 4.30
CA LEU A 57 15.02 10.04 4.38
C LEU A 57 15.76 10.77 3.26
N PHE A 58 15.21 10.74 2.04
CA PHE A 58 15.86 11.33 0.87
C PHE A 58 15.39 12.77 0.56
N LYS A 59 14.45 13.33 1.34
CA LYS A 59 13.80 14.63 1.09
C LYS A 59 13.21 14.71 -0.33
N ILE A 60 12.62 13.61 -0.80
CA ILE A 60 12.00 13.50 -2.14
C ILE A 60 10.49 13.40 -1.93
N THR A 61 9.91 14.44 -1.35
CA THR A 61 8.46 14.58 -1.24
C THR A 61 7.96 15.33 -2.47
N SER A 62 7.01 14.74 -3.21
CA SER A 62 6.37 15.42 -4.35
C SER A 62 4.87 15.50 -4.12
N PRO A 63 4.21 16.61 -4.52
CA PRO A 63 2.77 16.78 -4.29
C PRO A 63 1.93 15.67 -4.95
N LEU A 64 2.37 15.19 -6.13
CA LEU A 64 1.72 14.06 -6.81
C LEU A 64 1.87 12.75 -6.04
N GLY A 65 3.05 12.47 -5.47
CA GLY A 65 3.27 11.29 -4.65
C GLY A 65 2.45 11.31 -3.35
N ALA A 66 2.40 12.46 -2.68
CA ALA A 66 1.56 12.63 -1.49
C ALA A 66 0.06 12.48 -1.79
N PHE A 67 -0.40 12.99 -2.93
CA PHE A 67 -1.78 12.76 -3.38
C PHE A 67 -2.05 11.28 -3.64
N PHE A 68 -1.13 10.58 -4.31
CA PHE A 68 -1.29 9.16 -4.63
C PHE A 68 -1.29 8.27 -3.37
N ASP A 69 -0.48 8.61 -2.38
CA ASP A 69 -0.44 7.94 -1.07
C ASP A 69 -1.79 8.05 -0.34
N VAL A 70 -2.35 9.26 -0.24
CA VAL A 70 -3.70 9.47 0.34
C VAL A 70 -4.78 8.69 -0.40
N VAL A 71 -4.71 8.65 -1.73
CA VAL A 71 -5.67 7.87 -2.54
C VAL A 71 -5.51 6.37 -2.28
N ALA A 72 -4.29 5.86 -2.18
CA ALA A 72 -4.02 4.45 -1.88
C ALA A 72 -4.49 4.04 -0.48
N ASP A 73 -4.34 4.92 0.51
CA ASP A 73 -4.82 4.69 1.88
C ASP A 73 -6.35 4.67 1.95
N LEU A 74 -7.01 5.63 1.34
CA LEU A 74 -8.47 5.64 1.24
C LEU A 74 -8.98 4.40 0.50
N PHE A 75 -8.29 3.98 -0.56
CA PHE A 75 -8.62 2.78 -1.31
C PHE A 75 -8.52 1.54 -0.41
N TYR A 76 -7.44 1.40 0.36
CA TYR A 76 -7.28 0.31 1.34
C TYR A 76 -8.39 0.30 2.39
N ILE A 77 -8.69 1.45 3.00
CA ILE A 77 -9.72 1.56 4.04
C ILE A 77 -11.09 1.17 3.47
N VAL A 78 -11.52 1.79 2.37
CA VAL A 78 -12.84 1.54 1.77
C VAL A 78 -13.00 0.07 1.42
N LEU A 79 -12.02 -0.54 0.76
CA LEU A 79 -12.07 -1.94 0.39
C LEU A 79 -12.05 -2.87 1.60
N SER A 80 -11.30 -2.53 2.65
CA SER A 80 -11.27 -3.35 3.87
C SER A 80 -12.57 -3.30 4.67
N TYR A 81 -13.42 -2.27 4.47
CA TYR A 81 -14.73 -2.15 5.12
C TYR A 81 -15.89 -2.74 4.30
N ILE A 82 -15.71 -2.93 2.98
CA ILE A 82 -16.75 -3.48 2.10
C ILE A 82 -16.92 -5.00 2.29
N VAL A 83 -15.87 -5.68 2.74
CA VAL A 83 -15.84 -7.14 2.98
C VAL A 83 -16.02 -7.43 4.46
#